data_AF-A0A2E8KRA4-F1
#
_entry.id   AF-A0A2E8KRA4-F1
#
_cell.length_a   1.000
_cell.length_b   1.000
_cell.length_c   1.000
_cell.angle_alpha   90.00
_cell.angle_beta   90.00
_cell.angle_gamma   90.00
#
_symmetry.space_group_name_H-M   'P 1'
#
loop_
_entity.id
_entity.type
_entity.pdbx_description
1 polymer ?
#
loop_
_entity_poly.entity_id
_entity_poly.type
_entity_poly.pdbx_seq_one_letter_code
_entity_poly.pdbx_strand_id
1 'polypeptide(L)'
;MLFSDVVAQTNLAARLRDGINSGKVAHAKLFDGSEGSGALALARAYAQYLHCSDRTPEDSCGKCTSCVAHSKLQHPDLHWSFPFFKKDSSGRSISDPFQSQWREVMLDSAYVGQEEWLGKIG
;
A
#
# COMPACT_ATOMS: atom_id res chain seq x y z
N MET A 1 -1.11 -8.06 0.36
CA MET A 1 -0.05 -8.30 -0.62
C MET A 1 1.20 -8.75 0.10
N LEU A 2 1.81 -9.82 -0.38
CA LEU A 2 3.10 -10.36 0.07
C LEU A 2 4.25 -9.73 -0.72
N PHE A 3 5.47 -9.79 -0.20
CA PHE A 3 6.65 -9.39 -0.98
C PHE A 3 6.86 -10.30 -2.20
N SER A 4 6.51 -11.58 -2.08
CA SER A 4 6.53 -12.55 -3.19
C SER A 4 5.64 -12.14 -4.37
N ASP A 5 4.61 -11.33 -4.14
CA ASP A 5 3.67 -10.88 -5.17
C ASP A 5 4.21 -9.66 -5.95
N VAL A 6 5.28 -9.02 -5.46
CA VAL A 6 5.87 -7.82 -6.09
C VAL A 6 6.86 -8.24 -7.17
N VAL A 7 6.60 -7.85 -8.40
CA VAL A 7 7.42 -8.22 -9.56
C VAL A 7 8.77 -7.49 -9.49
N ALA A 8 9.85 -8.25 -9.64
CA ALA A 8 11.22 -7.76 -9.86
C ALA A 8 11.81 -6.79 -8.80
N GLN A 9 11.31 -6.80 -7.55
CA GLN A 9 11.81 -5.94 -6.46
C GLN A 9 12.50 -6.71 -5.30
N THR A 10 13.16 -7.83 -5.60
CA THR A 10 13.72 -8.74 -4.59
C THR A 10 14.77 -8.10 -3.68
N ASN A 11 15.71 -7.33 -4.25
CA ASN A 11 16.77 -6.66 -3.50
C ASN A 11 16.24 -5.58 -2.56
N LEU A 12 15.25 -4.79 -3.01
CA LEU A 12 14.62 -3.78 -2.16
C LEU A 12 13.73 -4.41 -1.08
N ALA A 13 12.97 -5.46 -1.41
CA ALA A 13 12.20 -6.22 -0.44
C ALA A 13 13.09 -6.78 0.68
N ALA A 14 14.26 -7.34 0.34
CA ALA A 14 15.23 -7.82 1.33
C ALA A 14 15.67 -6.71 2.30
N ARG A 15 16.08 -5.55 1.77
CA ARG A 15 16.48 -4.41 2.60
C ARG A 15 15.37 -3.90 3.52
N LEU A 16 14.12 -3.91 3.03
CA LEU A 16 12.96 -3.49 3.81
C LEU A 16 12.68 -4.47 4.96
N ARG A 17 12.78 -5.78 4.71
CA ARG A 17 12.64 -6.81 5.74
C ARG A 17 13.74 -6.72 6.79
N ASP A 18 15.00 -6.55 6.35
CA ASP A 18 16.14 -6.40 7.26
C ASP A 18 15.97 -5.19 8.19
N GLY A 19 15.44 -4.08 7.66
CA GLY A 19 15.12 -2.89 8.46
C GLY A 19 14.08 -3.17 9.55
N ILE A 20 13.02 -3.93 9.24
CA ILE A 20 12.01 -4.32 10.23
C ILE A 20 12.58 -5.32 11.25
N ASN A 21 13.30 -6.34 10.79
CA ASN A 21 13.86 -7.39 11.64
C ASN A 21 14.95 -6.86 12.59
N SER A 22 15.68 -5.82 12.18
CA SER A 22 16.66 -5.14 13.04
C SER A 22 16.06 -4.03 13.92
N GLY A 23 14.74 -3.81 13.87
CA GLY A 23 14.07 -2.74 14.62
C GLY A 23 14.38 -1.32 14.11
N LYS A 24 15.00 -1.20 12.93
CA LYS A 24 15.44 0.07 12.31
C LYS A 24 14.43 0.55 11.27
N VAL A 25 13.21 0.82 11.73
CA VAL A 25 12.13 1.34 10.89
C VAL A 25 12.14 2.88 10.92
N ALA A 26 12.40 3.50 9.77
CA ALA A 26 12.30 4.95 9.63
C ALA A 26 10.83 5.40 9.71
N HIS A 27 10.58 6.56 10.34
CA HIS A 27 9.25 7.15 10.46
C HIS A 27 8.64 7.56 9.11
N ALA A 28 9.49 7.84 8.12
CA ALA A 28 9.08 8.17 6.76
C ALA A 28 9.97 7.42 5.76
N LYS A 29 9.32 6.90 4.70
CA LYS A 29 9.99 6.28 3.56
C LYS A 29 9.35 6.80 2.28
N LEU A 30 10.17 7.23 1.33
CA LEU A 30 9.74 7.59 -0.01
C LEU A 30 10.02 6.41 -0.95
N PHE A 31 8.96 5.92 -1.59
CA PHE A 31 9.06 4.95 -2.67
C PHE A 31 8.93 5.72 -3.98
N ASP A 32 10.04 5.90 -4.68
CA ASP A 32 10.10 6.63 -5.94
C ASP A 32 10.38 5.67 -7.09
N GLY A 33 9.64 5.83 -8.18
CA GLY A 33 9.70 4.96 -9.34
C GLY A 33 8.66 5.34 -10.39
N SER A 34 8.93 5.00 -11.65
CA SER A 34 7.98 5.21 -12.74
C SER A 34 6.66 4.47 -12.48
N GLU A 35 5.59 4.90 -13.14
CA GLU A 35 4.34 4.15 -13.15
C GLU A 35 4.58 2.68 -13.57
N GLY A 36 3.90 1.74 -12.92
CA GLY A 36 4.09 0.31 -13.14
C GLY A 36 5.38 -0.30 -12.57
N SER A 37 6.32 0.48 -12.01
CA SER A 37 7.60 -0.04 -11.46
C SER A 37 7.44 -0.92 -10.20
N GLY A 38 6.24 -0.96 -9.61
CA GLY A 38 5.97 -1.69 -8.38
C GLY A 38 6.25 -0.92 -7.09
N ALA A 39 6.51 0.40 -7.15
CA ALA A 39 6.70 1.24 -5.96
C ALA A 39 5.51 1.14 -4.97
N LEU A 40 4.28 1.29 -5.48
CA LEU A 40 3.05 1.18 -4.69
C LEU A 40 2.82 -0.24 -4.16
N ALA A 41 3.02 -1.26 -5.01
CA ALA A 41 2.97 -2.67 -4.63
C ALA A 41 3.95 -2.99 -3.49
N LEU A 42 5.18 -2.50 -3.59
CA LEU A 42 6.21 -2.68 -2.58
C LEU A 42 5.86 -1.98 -1.27
N ALA A 43 5.32 -0.76 -1.33
CA ALA A 43 4.84 -0.04 -0.15
C ALA A 43 3.68 -0.78 0.55
N ARG A 44 2.76 -1.39 -0.21
CA ARG A 44 1.67 -2.23 0.33
C ARG A 44 2.21 -3.48 1.01
N ALA A 45 3.12 -4.20 0.35
CA ALA A 45 3.75 -5.40 0.92
C ALA A 45 4.51 -5.06 2.21
N TYR A 46 5.23 -3.94 2.21
CA TYR A 46 5.94 -3.43 3.38
C TYR A 46 4.99 -3.12 4.55
N ALA A 47 3.89 -2.41 4.29
CA ALA A 47 2.89 -2.10 5.31
C ALA A 47 2.23 -3.37 5.88
N GLN A 48 1.95 -4.37 5.05
CA GLN A 48 1.43 -5.65 5.53
C GLN A 48 2.46 -6.39 6.40
N TYR A 49 3.73 -6.44 5.97
CA TYR A 49 4.80 -7.11 6.71
C TYR A 49 5.02 -6.46 8.08
N LEU A 50 4.97 -5.12 8.15
CA LEU A 50 5.10 -4.36 9.38
C LEU A 50 4.02 -4.73 10.41
N HIS A 51 2.76 -4.81 9.98
CA HIS A 51 1.62 -5.14 10.85
C HIS A 51 1.38 -6.64 11.05
N CYS A 52 2.11 -7.51 10.33
CA CYS A 52 1.93 -8.95 10.44
C CYS A 52 2.43 -9.47 11.79
N SER A 53 1.55 -10.17 12.53
CA SER A 53 1.85 -10.71 13.86
C SER A 53 2.66 -12.02 13.82
N ASP A 54 2.65 -12.72 12.69
CA ASP A 54 3.26 -14.05 12.52
C ASP A 54 4.12 -14.08 11.24
N ARG A 55 4.91 -13.03 11.01
CA ARG A 55 5.77 -12.91 9.82
C ARG A 55 6.95 -13.88 9.87
N THR A 56 7.39 -14.36 8.72
CA THR A 56 8.66 -15.09 8.56
C THR A 56 9.79 -14.09 8.22
N PRO A 57 11.07 -14.50 8.25
CA PRO A 57 12.16 -13.64 7.80
C PRO A 57 12.00 -13.16 6.34
N GLU A 58 11.28 -13.91 5.52
CA GLU A 58 11.11 -13.68 4.08
C GLU A 58 9.81 -12.96 3.71
N ASP A 59 8.71 -13.19 4.44
CA ASP A 59 7.41 -12.58 4.09
C ASP A 59 6.39 -12.55 5.23
N SER A 60 5.25 -11.91 4.98
CA SER A 60 4.09 -11.92 5.86
C SER A 60 3.38 -13.27 5.77
N CYS A 61 2.70 -13.74 6.83
CA CYS A 61 2.05 -15.05 6.77
C CYS A 61 0.81 -15.14 5.88
N GLY A 62 0.22 -14.01 5.48
CA GLY A 62 -0.98 -13.95 4.66
C GLY A 62 -2.29 -14.39 5.35
N LYS A 63 -2.21 -15.04 6.51
CA LYS A 63 -3.35 -15.70 7.19
C LYS A 63 -3.80 -15.06 8.50
N CYS A 64 -2.96 -14.27 9.17
CA CYS A 64 -3.35 -13.62 10.42
C CYS A 64 -4.41 -12.53 10.17
N THR A 65 -5.16 -12.13 11.21
CA THR A 65 -6.22 -11.11 11.10
C THR A 65 -5.73 -9.81 10.45
N SER A 66 -4.52 -9.37 10.79
CA SER A 66 -3.88 -8.20 10.17
C SER A 66 -3.64 -8.41 8.68
N CYS A 67 -3.03 -9.54 8.27
CA CYS A 67 -2.82 -9.85 6.85
C CYS A 67 -4.13 -9.95 6.06
N VAL A 68 -5.19 -10.52 6.65
CA VAL A 68 -6.51 -10.61 6.03
C VAL A 68 -7.16 -9.22 5.90
N ALA A 69 -6.96 -8.32 6.87
CA ALA A 69 -7.42 -6.94 6.76
C ALA A 69 -6.63 -6.17 5.69
N HIS A 70 -5.32 -6.39 5.56
CA HIS A 70 -4.49 -5.82 4.49
C HIS A 70 -4.86 -6.33 3.10
N SER A 71 -5.11 -7.63 2.93
CA SER A 71 -5.54 -8.20 1.65
C SER A 71 -6.86 -7.59 1.19
N LYS A 72 -7.72 -7.26 2.14
CA LYS A 72 -8.95 -6.53 1.90
C LYS A 72 -8.77 -5.01 1.91
N LEU A 73 -7.60 -4.39 2.11
CA LEU A 73 -7.48 -2.92 2.27
C LEU A 73 -8.43 -2.33 3.34
N GLN A 74 -8.58 -2.99 4.49
CA GLN A 74 -9.41 -2.56 5.64
C GLN A 74 -8.63 -2.59 6.95
N HIS A 75 -7.29 -2.56 6.89
CA HIS A 75 -6.51 -2.57 8.11
C HIS A 75 -6.73 -1.23 8.86
N PRO A 76 -7.16 -1.24 10.14
CA PRO A 76 -7.52 -0.02 10.86
C PRO A 76 -6.35 0.96 11.02
N ASP A 77 -5.13 0.43 11.09
CA ASP A 77 -3.89 1.21 11.21
C ASP A 77 -3.25 1.57 9.87
N LEU A 78 -3.91 1.28 8.73
CA LEU A 78 -3.44 1.68 7.41
C LEU A 78 -4.35 2.75 6.83
N HIS A 79 -3.84 3.97 6.71
CA HIS A 79 -4.59 5.12 6.21
C HIS A 79 -4.13 5.46 4.79
N TRP A 80 -5.08 5.73 3.90
CA TRP A 80 -4.82 6.08 2.51
C TRP A 80 -5.16 7.54 2.27
N SER A 81 -4.21 8.27 1.70
CA SER A 81 -4.41 9.62 1.16
C SER A 81 -4.02 9.60 -0.30
N PHE A 82 -4.86 10.16 -1.16
CA PHE A 82 -4.72 10.09 -2.61
C PHE A 82 -5.32 11.34 -3.27
N PRO A 83 -4.88 11.70 -4.49
CA PRO A 83 -5.39 12.88 -5.19
C PRO A 83 -6.86 12.72 -5.56
N PHE A 84 -7.61 13.82 -5.61
CA PHE A 84 -9.02 13.82 -6.04
C PHE A 84 -9.40 15.21 -6.57
N PHE A 85 -10.49 15.29 -7.33
CA PHE A 85 -11.03 16.57 -7.81
C PHE A 85 -11.95 17.20 -6.75
N LYS A 86 -11.60 18.40 -6.29
CA LYS A 86 -12.44 19.17 -5.38
C LYS A 86 -13.56 19.86 -6.17
N LYS A 87 -14.83 19.51 -5.90
CA LYS A 87 -15.99 20.07 -6.61
C LYS A 87 -16.41 21.47 -6.11
N ASP A 88 -16.08 21.83 -4.86
CA ASP A 88 -16.39 23.15 -4.28
C ASP A 88 -15.18 23.73 -3.53
N SER A 89 -15.02 25.05 -3.55
CA SER A 89 -13.96 25.78 -2.84
C SER A 89 -14.17 25.78 -1.32
N SER A 90 -15.40 25.64 -0.84
CA SER A 90 -15.74 25.60 0.58
C SER A 90 -15.53 24.19 1.17
N GLY A 91 -14.89 24.10 2.35
CA GLY A 91 -14.64 22.82 3.05
C GLY A 91 -13.20 22.29 2.96
N ARG A 92 -12.89 21.29 3.81
CA ARG A 92 -11.55 20.67 3.91
C ARG A 92 -11.28 19.76 2.71
N SER A 93 -10.06 19.80 2.20
CA SER A 93 -9.60 18.92 1.12
C SER A 93 -9.21 17.54 1.69
N ILE A 94 -10.19 16.66 1.87
CA ILE A 94 -10.00 15.28 2.36
C ILE A 94 -10.43 14.26 1.29
N SER A 95 -9.66 13.18 1.15
CA SER A 95 -9.93 12.11 0.18
C SER A 95 -10.93 11.06 0.67
N ASP A 96 -11.36 11.13 1.94
CA ASP A 96 -12.25 10.18 2.60
C ASP A 96 -13.53 9.83 1.83
N PRO A 97 -14.23 10.76 1.16
CA PRO A 97 -15.44 10.44 0.40
C PRO A 97 -15.22 9.43 -0.74
N PHE A 98 -13.98 9.27 -1.20
CA PHE A 98 -13.60 8.43 -2.34
C PHE A 98 -12.94 7.10 -1.90
N GLN A 99 -12.90 6.79 -0.60
CA GLN A 99 -12.23 5.58 -0.08
C GLN A 99 -12.80 4.28 -0.67
N SER A 100 -14.11 4.20 -0.91
CA SER A 100 -14.73 3.01 -1.52
C SER A 100 -14.24 2.79 -2.95
N GLN A 101 -14.19 3.85 -3.76
CA GLN A 101 -13.69 3.80 -5.14
C GLN A 101 -12.19 3.47 -5.16
N TRP A 102 -11.42 4.10 -4.26
CA TRP A 102 -9.98 3.84 -4.12
C TRP A 102 -9.72 2.36 -3.83
N ARG A 103 -10.45 1.82 -2.86
CA ARG A 103 -10.40 0.40 -2.51
C ARG A 103 -10.70 -0.49 -3.70
N GLU A 104 -11.76 -0.21 -4.46
CA GLU A 104 -12.12 -1.03 -5.63
C GLU A 104 -10.97 -1.11 -6.64
N VAL A 105 -10.38 0.03 -6.99
CA VAL A 105 -9.25 0.11 -7.92
C VAL A 105 -8.03 -0.63 -7.38
N MET A 106 -7.72 -0.43 -6.10
CA MET A 106 -6.56 -1.06 -5.44
C MET A 106 -6.73 -2.56 -5.17
N LEU A 107 -7.94 -3.09 -5.21
CA LEU A 107 -8.21 -4.53 -5.16
C LEU A 107 -8.10 -5.18 -6.55
N ASP A 108 -8.33 -4.43 -7.62
CA ASP A 108 -8.17 -4.91 -9.00
C ASP A 108 -6.69 -5.04 -9.38
N SER A 109 -5.90 -4.02 -9.06
CA SER A 109 -4.46 -4.00 -9.34
C SER A 109 -3.63 -3.40 -8.21
N ALA A 110 -2.38 -3.86 -8.07
CA ALA A 110 -1.38 -3.24 -7.19
C ALA A 110 -0.45 -2.26 -7.92
N TYR A 111 -0.65 -2.09 -9.22
CA TYR A 111 0.16 -1.27 -10.12
C TYR A 111 -0.65 -0.11 -10.70
N VAL A 112 -1.62 0.37 -9.92
CA VAL A 112 -2.57 1.41 -10.32
C VAL A 112 -1.86 2.70 -10.68
N GLY A 113 -2.23 3.23 -11.85
CA GLY A 113 -1.77 4.50 -12.38
C GLY A 113 -2.57 5.72 -11.91
N GLN A 114 -2.03 6.92 -12.13
CA GLN A 114 -2.78 8.14 -11.86
C GLN A 114 -3.99 8.27 -12.79
N GLU A 115 -3.83 7.98 -14.08
CA GLU A 115 -4.92 8.08 -15.05
C GLU A 115 -6.05 7.08 -14.76
N GLU A 116 -5.69 5.83 -14.42
CA GLU A 116 -6.64 4.80 -14.01
C GLU A 116 -7.45 5.24 -12.78
N TRP A 117 -6.78 5.79 -11.77
CA TRP A 117 -7.44 6.31 -10.59
C TRP A 117 -8.37 7.50 -10.89
N LEU A 118 -7.88 8.49 -11.62
CA LEU A 118 -8.68 9.68 -11.94
C LEU A 118 -9.88 9.31 -12.83
N GLY A 119 -9.70 8.40 -13.78
CA GLY A 119 -10.79 7.88 -14.62
C GLY A 119 -11.89 7.16 -13.82
N LYS A 120 -11.56 6.57 -12.66
CA LYS A 120 -12.55 5.96 -11.76
C LYS A 120 -13.47 6.99 -11.10
N ILE A 121 -12.95 8.18 -10.76
CA ILE A 121 -13.69 9.19 -10.01
C ILE A 121 -14.31 10.30 -10.87
N GLY A 122 -13.97 10.34 -12.16
CA GLY A 122 -14.56 11.23 -13.16
C GLY A 122 -13.70 12.44 -13.46
#